data_AF-A0A9W6GVF6-F1
#
_entry.id   AF-A0A9W6GVF6-F1
#
_cell.length_a   1.000
_cell.length_b   1.000
_cell.length_c   1.000
_cell.angle_alpha   90.00
_cell.angle_beta   90.00
_cell.angle_gamma   90.00
#
_symmetry.space_group_name_H-M   'P 1'
#
loop_
_entity.id
_entity.type
_entity.pdbx_description
1 polymer ?
#
loop_
_entity_poly.entity_id
_entity_poly.type
_entity_poly.pdbx_seq_one_letter_code
_entity_poly.pdbx_strand_id
1 'polypeptide(L)'
;MEAAITRQRPGHTDDRPMVARQRMSVEEAIKAYTINGAYQLRMEDEIGSIEVGKKADLIVLGANLFEIDPHDIHRTPVLLTLMDGKARHNKLPA
;
A
#
# COMPACT_ATOMS: atom_id res chain seq x y z
N MET A 1 -6.27 -0.05 1.87
CA MET A 1 -5.30 -0.43 2.93
C MET A 1 -5.85 -0.16 4.33
N GLU A 2 -6.26 1.07 4.66
CA GLU A 2 -6.82 1.44 5.98
C GLU A 2 -7.79 0.41 6.59
N ALA A 3 -8.84 0.03 5.86
CA ALA A 3 -9.84 -0.92 6.35
C ALA A 3 -9.27 -2.31 6.69
N ALA A 4 -8.14 -2.73 6.12
CA ALA A 4 -7.49 -3.99 6.49
C ALA A 4 -6.86 -3.91 7.90
N ILE A 5 -6.41 -2.71 8.28
CA ILE A 5 -5.70 -2.44 9.54
C ILE A 5 -6.68 -2.03 10.64
N THR A 6 -7.63 -1.14 10.34
CA THR A 6 -8.60 -0.64 11.34
C THR A 6 -9.79 -1.59 11.50
N ARG A 7 -10.13 -2.34 10.43
CA ARG A 7 -11.37 -3.11 10.27
C ARG A 7 -12.63 -2.23 10.31
N GLN A 8 -12.50 -0.97 9.92
CA GLN A 8 -13.56 0.03 9.85
C GLN A 8 -13.63 0.63 8.44
N ARG A 9 -14.74 1.31 8.09
CA ARG A 9 -14.81 2.06 6.82
C ARG A 9 -13.89 3.29 6.92
N PRO A 10 -13.13 3.60 5.86
CA PRO A 10 -12.28 4.79 5.89
C PRO A 10 -13.07 6.08 6.14
N GLY A 11 -12.53 6.97 6.96
CA GLY A 11 -13.18 8.23 7.34
C GLY A 11 -14.36 8.10 8.31
N HIS A 12 -14.63 6.91 8.84
CA HIS A 12 -15.72 6.64 9.80
C HIS A 12 -15.14 6.03 11.08
N THR A 13 -14.39 6.82 11.85
CA THR A 13 -13.64 6.37 13.05
C THR A 13 -14.53 5.80 14.16
N ASP A 14 -15.81 6.20 14.19
CA ASP A 14 -16.78 5.76 15.20
C ASP A 14 -17.42 4.39 14.86
N ASP A 15 -17.20 3.87 13.65
CA ASP A 15 -17.75 2.57 13.25
C ASP A 15 -17.22 1.45 14.16
N ARG A 16 -18.08 0.49 14.51
CA ARG A 16 -17.61 -0.72 15.20
C ARG A 16 -16.71 -1.54 14.26
N PRO A 17 -15.50 -1.96 14.69
CA PRO A 17 -14.62 -2.76 13.85
C PRO A 17 -15.22 -4.13 13.49
N MET A 18 -15.21 -4.47 12.21
CA MET A 18 -15.68 -5.74 11.68
C MET A 18 -14.69 -6.87 12.00
N VAL A 19 -15.03 -7.79 12.88
CA VAL A 19 -14.18 -8.93 13.26
C VAL A 19 -12.78 -8.45 13.69
N ALA A 20 -12.72 -7.61 14.73
CA ALA A 20 -11.51 -6.91 15.18
C ALA A 20 -10.25 -7.79 15.34
N ARG A 21 -10.41 -9.07 15.68
CA ARG A 21 -9.30 -10.04 15.78
C ARG A 21 -8.58 -10.35 14.45
N GLN A 22 -9.12 -9.92 13.31
CA GLN A 22 -8.52 -10.06 11.98
C GLN A 22 -7.85 -8.78 11.49
N ARG A 23 -7.59 -7.81 12.38
CA ARG A 23 -6.76 -6.64 12.05
C ARG A 23 -5.37 -7.11 11.63
N MET A 24 -4.87 -6.50 10.55
CA MET A 24 -3.50 -6.67 10.09
C MET A 24 -2.65 -5.51 10.60
N SER A 25 -1.37 -5.76 10.84
CA SER A 25 -0.37 -4.71 10.91
C SER A 25 -0.21 -4.00 9.56
N VAL A 26 0.38 -2.80 9.58
CA VAL A 26 0.75 -2.07 8.34
C VAL A 26 1.69 -2.92 7.48
N GLU A 27 2.66 -3.60 8.10
CA GLU A 27 3.62 -4.47 7.40
C GLU A 27 2.92 -5.63 6.68
N GLU A 28 2.03 -6.35 7.38
CA GLU A 28 1.26 -7.44 6.79
C GLU A 28 0.38 -6.94 5.64
N ALA A 29 -0.24 -5.77 5.78
CA ALA A 29 -1.05 -5.18 4.73
C ALA A 29 -0.20 -4.82 3.50
N ILE A 30 0.98 -4.21 3.69
CA ILE A 30 1.92 -3.91 2.59
C ILE A 30 2.30 -5.20 1.88
N LYS A 31 2.77 -6.23 2.60
CA LYS A 31 3.13 -7.54 2.02
C LYS A 31 1.96 -8.17 1.25
N ALA A 32 0.74 -8.08 1.79
CA ALA A 32 -0.47 -8.59 1.14
C ALA A 32 -0.77 -7.91 -0.20
N TYR A 33 -0.56 -6.59 -0.30
CA TYR A 33 -0.78 -5.83 -1.53
C TYR A 33 0.40 -5.87 -2.51
N THR A 34 1.57 -6.38 -2.11
CA THR A 34 2.78 -6.42 -2.93
C THR A 34 3.25 -7.86 -3.18
N ILE A 35 4.24 -8.34 -2.44
CA ILE A 35 4.94 -9.60 -2.71
C ILE A 35 4.03 -10.83 -2.59
N ASN A 36 3.07 -10.84 -1.67
CA ASN A 36 2.14 -11.97 -1.55
C ASN A 36 1.14 -12.00 -2.71
N GLY A 37 0.77 -10.84 -3.25
CA GLY A 37 -0.03 -10.74 -4.47
C GLY A 37 0.75 -11.24 -5.69
N ALA A 38 2.02 -10.84 -5.81
CA ALA A 38 2.92 -11.32 -6.85
C ALA A 38 3.09 -12.85 -6.80
N TYR A 39 3.31 -13.41 -5.61
CA TYR A 39 3.41 -14.85 -5.38
C TYR A 39 2.13 -15.61 -5.79
N GLN A 40 0.95 -15.08 -5.46
CA GLN A 40 -0.32 -15.69 -5.89
C GLN A 40 -0.46 -15.75 -7.41
N LEU A 41 0.17 -14.82 -8.12
CA LEU A 41 0.20 -14.77 -9.59
C LEU A 41 1.37 -15.53 -10.20
N ARG A 42 2.27 -16.12 -9.39
CA ARG A 42 3.55 -16.72 -9.82
C ARG A 42 4.45 -15.73 -10.56
N MET A 43 4.42 -14.47 -10.11
CA MET A 43 5.20 -13.36 -10.68
C MET A 43 6.14 -12.74 -9.64
N GLU A 44 6.41 -13.44 -8.54
CA GLU A 44 7.28 -12.96 -7.46
C GLU A 44 8.71 -12.63 -7.92
N ASP A 45 9.18 -13.24 -9.01
CA ASP A 45 10.48 -12.94 -9.63
C ASP A 45 10.42 -11.74 -10.59
N GLU A 46 9.23 -11.22 -10.91
CA GLU A 46 9.02 -10.14 -11.88
C GLU A 46 8.50 -8.84 -11.23
N ILE A 47 7.67 -8.93 -10.19
CA ILE A 47 6.98 -7.80 -9.55
C ILE A 47 6.86 -8.00 -8.02
N GLY A 48 6.35 -6.98 -7.32
CA GLY A 48 5.94 -7.10 -5.92
C GLY A 48 7.02 -6.80 -4.87
N SER A 49 8.28 -6.61 -5.28
CA SER A 49 9.35 -6.07 -4.43
C SER A 49 10.28 -5.14 -5.21
N ILE A 50 11.08 -4.35 -4.50
CA ILE A 50 12.06 -3.43 -5.09
C ILE A 50 13.42 -4.14 -5.11
N GLU A 51 13.70 -4.82 -6.21
CA GLU A 51 14.93 -5.59 -6.45
C GLU A 51 15.41 -5.38 -7.89
N VAL A 52 16.72 -5.46 -8.11
CA VAL A 52 17.32 -5.34 -9.45
C VAL A 52 16.81 -6.48 -10.34
N GLY A 53 16.34 -6.14 -11.55
CA GLY A 53 15.82 -7.09 -12.53
C GLY A 53 14.28 -7.17 -12.58
N LYS A 54 13.59 -6.70 -11.54
CA LYS A 54 12.11 -6.63 -11.51
C LYS A 54 11.59 -5.40 -12.24
N LYS A 55 10.30 -5.40 -12.60
CA LYS A 55 9.65 -4.23 -13.20
C LYS A 55 9.69 -3.07 -12.23
N ALA A 56 9.97 -1.87 -12.77
CA ALA A 56 9.91 -0.62 -12.02
C ALA A 56 8.46 -0.12 -11.88
N ASP A 57 7.65 -0.93 -11.18
CA ASP A 57 6.27 -0.66 -10.82
C ASP A 57 6.22 -0.28 -9.33
N LEU A 58 6.12 1.01 -9.04
CA LEU A 58 6.16 1.53 -7.67
C LEU A 58 5.32 2.80 -7.52
N ILE A 59 4.99 3.11 -6.27
CA ILE A 59 4.37 4.37 -5.89
C ILE A 59 5.22 5.08 -4.84
N VAL A 60 5.18 6.40 -4.85
CA VAL A 60 5.74 7.24 -3.77
C VAL A 60 4.56 7.84 -3.02
N LEU A 61 4.51 7.60 -1.72
CA LEU A 61 3.47 8.14 -0.83
C LEU A 61 3.96 9.40 -0.16
N GLY A 62 3.05 10.34 0.11
CA GLY A 62 3.38 11.60 0.80
C GLY A 62 3.48 11.48 2.32
N ALA A 63 3.32 10.27 2.87
CA ALA A 63 3.49 9.99 4.28
C ALA A 63 4.09 8.59 4.46
N ASN A 64 4.83 8.43 5.57
CA ASN A 64 5.27 7.12 6.03
C ASN A 64 4.10 6.41 6.73
N LEU A 65 3.58 5.34 6.12
CA LEU A 65 2.41 4.61 6.66
C LEU A 65 2.69 3.94 8.01
N PHE A 66 3.95 3.77 8.40
CA PHE A 66 4.33 3.21 9.70
C PHE A 66 4.30 4.24 10.84
N GLU A 67 4.20 5.54 10.53
CA GLU A 67 4.32 6.63 11.49
C GLU A 67 3.05 7.46 11.66
N ILE A 68 2.05 7.25 10.80
CA ILE A 68 0.76 7.96 10.86
C ILE A 68 -0.31 7.14 11.58
N ASP A 69 -1.39 7.81 12.01
CA ASP A 69 -2.59 7.10 12.47
C ASP A 69 -3.15 6.25 11.31
N PRO A 70 -3.43 4.95 11.52
CA PRO A 70 -4.06 4.11 10.52
C PRO A 70 -5.34 4.69 9.91
N HIS A 71 -6.10 5.52 10.63
CA HIS A 71 -7.31 6.19 10.13
C HIS A 71 -7.04 7.34 9.16
N ASP A 72 -5.79 7.77 9.02
CA ASP A 72 -5.38 8.79 8.04
C ASP A 72 -4.81 8.19 6.75
N ILE A 73 -4.65 6.86 6.67
CA ILE A 73 -4.07 6.18 5.50
C ILE A 73 -4.83 6.52 4.21
N HIS A 74 -6.16 6.60 4.23
CA HIS A 74 -6.97 6.94 3.05
C HIS A 74 -6.76 8.38 2.54
N ARG A 75 -6.18 9.26 3.36
CA ARG A 75 -5.87 10.66 3.03
C ARG A 75 -4.45 10.84 2.52
N THR A 76 -3.59 9.84 2.68
CA THR A 76 -2.20 9.89 2.22
C THR A 76 -2.15 10.11 0.71
N PRO A 77 -1.56 11.21 0.23
CA PRO A 77 -1.48 11.48 -1.19
C PRO A 77 -0.47 10.54 -1.86
N VAL A 78 -0.77 10.14 -3.09
CA VAL A 78 0.19 9.45 -3.97
C VAL A 78 0.97 10.52 -4.74
N LEU A 79 2.24 10.69 -4.42
CA LEU A 79 3.11 11.70 -5.04
C LEU A 79 3.58 11.29 -6.44
N LEU A 80 3.72 10.00 -6.70
CA LEU A 80 4.11 9.45 -7.99
C LEU A 80 3.58 8.03 -8.13
N THR A 81 3.09 7.69 -9.33
CA THR A 81 2.92 6.30 -9.77
C THR A 81 3.82 6.05 -10.97
N LEU A 82 4.68 5.04 -10.84
CA LEU A 82 5.55 4.53 -11.89
C LEU A 82 5.01 3.20 -12.39
N MET A 83 4.90 3.04 -13.70
CA MET A 83 4.67 1.74 -14.32
C MET A 83 5.70 1.51 -15.41
N ASP A 84 6.39 0.38 -15.36
CA ASP A 84 7.47 -0.02 -16.27
C ASP A 84 8.51 1.08 -16.44
N GLY A 85 8.91 1.69 -15.32
CA GLY A 85 9.90 2.78 -15.29
C GLY A 85 9.39 4.13 -15.81
N LYS A 86 8.11 4.25 -16.15
CA LYS A 86 7.52 5.49 -16.69
C LYS A 86 6.51 6.08 -15.72
N ALA A 87 6.61 7.39 -15.49
CA ALA A 87 5.62 8.11 -14.68
C ALA A 87 4.25 8.08 -15.38
N ARG A 88 3.23 7.60 -14.68
CA ARG A 88 1.84 7.50 -15.17
C ARG A 88 0.88 8.40 -14.42
N HIS A 89 1.17 8.69 -13.15
CA HIS A 89 0.42 9.63 -12.34
C HIS A 89 1.40 10.52 -11.58
N ASN A 90 1.17 11.83 -11.66
CA ASN A 90 2.02 12.89 -11.08
C ASN A 90 3.49 12.85 -11.57
N LYS A 91 4.27 13.81 -11.07
CA LYS A 91 5.73 13.85 -11.18
C LYS A 91 6.27 14.34 -9.85
N LEU A 92 7.36 13.75 -9.37
CA LEU A 92 8.06 14.31 -8.22
C LEU A 92 8.56 15.71 -8.62
N PRO A 93 8.44 16.72 -7.74
CA PRO A 93 9.10 17.99 -7.96
C PRO A 93 10.60 17.76 -8.13
N ALA A 94 11.20 18.51 -9.05
CA ALA A 94 12.64 18.49 -9.30
C ALA A 94 13.42 19.03 -8.09
#